data_AF-A0A2S2NV58-F1
#
_entry.id   AF-A0A2S2NV58-F1
#
_cell.length_a   1.000
_cell.length_b   1.000
_cell.length_c   1.000
_cell.angle_alpha   90.00
_cell.angle_beta   90.00
_cell.angle_gamma   90.00
#
_symmetry.space_group_name_H-M   'P 1'
#
loop_
_entity.id
_entity.type
_entity.pdbx_description
1 polymer ?
#
loop_
_entity_poly.entity_id
_entity_poly.type
_entity_poly.pdbx_seq_one_letter_code
_entity_poly.pdbx_strand_id
1 'polypeptide(L)'
;FLYYFSYTYTLDLSDRKFIQRYRLSKQLARRVITLITPYMSVPSTLGGLTIDRKVITALRFFAAGSYQLDVGENRHTFISQASVSRVIEEVTNAITNPAIFNQFVKFPNNFNELDDVRTGFFSKYK
;
A
#
# COMPACT_ATOMS: atom_id res chain seq x y z
N PHE A 1 -20.05 -6.42 11.77
CA PHE A 1 -19.40 -7.52 12.50
C PHE A 1 -18.38 -8.29 11.67
N LEU A 2 -18.70 -8.90 10.51
CA LEU A 2 -17.72 -9.67 9.71
C LEU A 2 -16.63 -8.82 9.01
N TYR A 3 -16.87 -7.52 8.81
CA TYR A 3 -15.88 -6.59 8.25
C TYR A 3 -14.70 -6.28 9.19
N TYR A 4 -14.94 -6.35 10.50
CA TYR A 4 -13.90 -6.25 11.53
C TYR A 4 -12.97 -7.47 11.46
N PHE A 5 -13.57 -8.63 11.16
CA PHE A 5 -12.91 -9.94 11.10
C PHE A 5 -11.80 -10.02 10.04
N SER A 6 -11.96 -9.33 8.90
CA SER A 6 -10.95 -9.37 7.83
C SER A 6 -9.69 -8.58 8.21
N TYR A 7 -9.81 -7.41 8.86
CA TYR A 7 -8.66 -6.64 9.34
C TYR A 7 -7.95 -7.34 10.51
N THR A 8 -8.70 -7.84 11.50
CA THR A 8 -8.13 -8.62 12.60
C THR A 8 -7.44 -9.89 12.08
N TYR A 9 -8.07 -10.64 11.18
CA TYR A 9 -7.44 -11.82 10.56
C TYR A 9 -6.17 -11.49 9.79
N THR A 10 -6.11 -10.31 9.14
CA THR A 10 -4.89 -9.88 8.45
C THR A 10 -3.76 -9.63 9.45
N LEU A 11 -4.06 -9.08 10.63
CA LEU A 11 -3.10 -8.87 11.70
C LEU A 11 -2.75 -10.15 12.47
N ASP A 12 -3.61 -11.16 12.45
CA ASP A 12 -3.41 -12.48 13.07
C ASP A 12 -2.48 -13.39 12.25
N LEU A 13 -2.19 -13.04 10.99
CA LEU A 13 -1.18 -13.74 10.19
C LEU A 13 0.19 -13.68 10.88
N SER A 14 0.95 -14.79 10.89
CA SER A 14 2.37 -14.73 11.27
C SER A 14 3.12 -13.72 10.40
N ASP A 15 4.15 -13.07 10.93
CA ASP A 15 4.89 -12.03 10.20
C ASP A 15 5.44 -12.52 8.85
N ARG A 16 5.92 -13.78 8.79
CA ARG A 16 6.37 -14.41 7.53
C ARG A 16 5.26 -14.46 6.47
N LYS A 17 4.06 -14.93 6.85
CA LYS A 17 2.89 -14.98 5.95
C LYS A 17 2.43 -13.57 5.55
N PHE A 18 2.48 -12.62 6.48
CA PHE A 18 2.13 -11.23 6.20
C PHE A 18 3.08 -10.63 5.14
N ILE A 19 4.39 -10.79 5.32
CA ILE A 19 5.40 -10.33 4.35
C ILE A 19 5.22 -11.02 2.99
N GLN A 20 4.95 -12.33 2.97
CA GLN A 20 4.71 -13.04 1.72
C GLN A 20 3.50 -12.48 0.95
N ARG A 21 2.43 -12.10 1.67
CA ARG A 21 1.15 -11.67 1.10
C ARG A 21 1.11 -10.19 0.72
N TYR A 22 1.78 -9.34 1.48
CA TYR A 22 1.72 -7.87 1.37
C TYR A 22 3.07 -7.22 1.01
N ARG A 23 4.16 -7.99 0.93
CA ARG A 23 5.54 -7.53 0.65
C ARG A 23 6.11 -6.50 1.63
N LEU A 24 5.39 -6.22 2.72
CA LEU A 24 5.79 -5.33 3.81
C LEU A 24 5.70 -6.07 5.14
N SER A 25 6.46 -5.62 6.14
CA SER A 25 6.23 -6.02 7.53
C SER A 25 4.97 -5.35 8.08
N LYS A 26 4.37 -5.90 9.14
CA LYS A 26 3.21 -5.27 9.81
C LYS A 26 3.53 -3.86 10.31
N GLN A 27 4.76 -3.64 10.78
CA GLN A 27 5.21 -2.32 11.24
C GLN A 27 5.26 -1.32 10.08
N LEU A 28 5.80 -1.72 8.92
CA LEU A 28 5.83 -0.86 7.73
C LEU A 28 4.42 -0.58 7.22
N ALA A 29 3.53 -1.58 7.20
CA ALA A 29 2.13 -1.37 6.83
C ALA A 29 1.43 -0.35 7.75
N ARG A 30 1.62 -0.45 9.07
CA ARG A 30 1.12 0.56 10.04
C ARG A 30 1.69 1.94 9.78
N ARG A 31 3.00 2.03 9.51
CA ARG A 31 3.65 3.31 9.18
C ARG A 31 3.07 3.93 7.92
N VAL A 32 2.80 3.13 6.89
CA VAL A 32 2.13 3.60 5.66
C VAL A 32 0.73 4.12 5.99
N ILE A 33 -0.08 3.37 6.77
CA ILE A 33 -1.41 3.81 7.20
C ILE A 33 -1.32 5.18 7.88
N THR A 34 -0.46 5.33 8.89
CA THR A 34 -0.29 6.59 9.62
C THR A 34 0.12 7.73 8.69
N LEU A 35 1.06 7.47 7.77
CA LEU A 35 1.61 8.48 6.88
C LEU A 35 0.58 9.02 5.89
N ILE A 36 -0.25 8.13 5.31
CA ILE A 36 -1.20 8.52 4.26
C ILE A 36 -2.57 8.93 4.79
N THR A 37 -2.91 8.57 6.03
CA THR A 37 -4.21 8.89 6.68
C THR A 37 -4.62 10.37 6.54
N PRO A 38 -3.73 11.37 6.73
CA PRO A 38 -4.10 12.78 6.55
C PRO A 38 -4.54 13.15 5.14
N TYR A 39 -4.22 12.32 4.14
CA TYR A 39 -4.51 12.54 2.71
C TYR A 39 -5.61 11.60 2.20
N MET A 40 -6.28 10.84 3.08
CA MET A 40 -7.34 9.90 2.72
C MET A 40 -8.72 10.37 3.19
N SER A 41 -9.76 9.94 2.49
CA SER A 41 -11.14 10.25 2.85
C SER A 41 -11.62 9.31 3.97
N VAL A 42 -12.06 9.91 5.08
CA VAL A 42 -12.71 9.19 6.17
C VAL A 42 -14.04 8.61 5.67
N PRO A 43 -14.42 7.38 6.10
CA PRO A 43 -15.70 6.80 5.71
C PRO A 43 -16.87 7.70 6.11
N SER A 44 -17.74 8.02 5.15
CA SER A 44 -18.94 8.83 5.38
C SER A 44 -20.10 8.03 5.98
N THR A 45 -19.97 6.70 6.08
CA THR A 45 -21.00 5.80 6.61
C THR A 45 -20.42 4.77 7.56
N LEU A 46 -21.23 4.30 8.51
CA LEU A 46 -20.89 3.24 9.47
C LEU A 46 -20.50 1.91 8.79
N GLY A 47 -20.98 1.67 7.56
CA GLY A 47 -20.63 0.50 6.75
C GLY A 47 -19.46 0.71 5.80
N GLY A 48 -18.89 1.92 5.75
CA GLY A 48 -17.80 2.26 4.85
C GLY A 48 -16.48 1.57 5.20
N LEU A 49 -15.59 1.43 4.21
CA LEU A 49 -14.27 0.85 4.41
C LEU A 49 -13.38 1.79 5.23
N THR A 50 -12.97 1.37 6.43
CA THR A 50 -11.98 2.11 7.24
C THR A 50 -10.69 2.33 6.46
N ILE A 51 -9.96 3.40 6.79
CA ILE A 51 -8.69 3.75 6.12
C ILE A 51 -7.74 2.55 6.13
N ASP A 52 -7.54 1.91 7.28
CA ASP A 52 -6.73 0.70 7.41
C ASP A 52 -7.12 -0.39 6.40
N ARG A 53 -8.43 -0.64 6.22
CA ARG A 53 -8.91 -1.64 5.26
C ARG A 53 -8.67 -1.21 3.82
N LYS A 54 -8.84 0.07 3.51
CA LYS A 54 -8.50 0.63 2.19
C LYS A 54 -7.01 0.39 1.90
N VAL A 55 -6.12 0.73 2.83
CA VAL A 55 -4.68 0.55 2.68
C VAL A 55 -4.31 -0.92 2.52
N ILE A 56 -4.81 -1.82 3.36
CA ILE A 56 -4.51 -3.26 3.25
C ILE A 56 -5.01 -3.85 1.93
N THR A 57 -6.17 -3.40 1.44
CA THR A 57 -6.70 -3.81 0.12
C THR A 57 -5.78 -3.36 -1.01
N ALA A 58 -5.35 -2.10 -1.01
CA ALA A 58 -4.42 -1.58 -2.01
C ALA A 58 -3.03 -2.25 -1.93
N LEU A 59 -2.50 -2.46 -0.73
CA LEU A 59 -1.23 -3.18 -0.53
C LEU A 59 -1.30 -4.62 -1.07
N ARG A 60 -2.44 -5.30 -0.89
CA ARG A 60 -2.64 -6.64 -1.47
C ARG A 60 -2.53 -6.59 -2.99
N PHE A 61 -3.20 -5.63 -3.61
CA PHE A 61 -3.19 -5.42 -5.05
C PHE A 61 -1.77 -5.13 -5.57
N PHE A 62 -1.04 -4.19 -4.95
CA PHE A 62 0.33 -3.86 -5.33
C PHE A 62 1.30 -5.05 -5.17
N ALA A 63 1.11 -5.85 -4.12
CA ALA A 63 1.94 -7.03 -3.85
C ALA A 63 1.69 -8.20 -4.82
N ALA A 64 0.44 -8.36 -5.29
CA ALA A 64 0.02 -9.44 -6.17
C ALA A 64 0.26 -9.13 -7.67
N GLY A 65 0.21 -7.85 -8.05
CA GLY A 65 0.49 -7.40 -9.41
C GLY A 65 -0.58 -7.76 -10.46
N SER A 66 -1.74 -8.30 -10.07
CA SER A 66 -2.85 -8.59 -11.00
C SER A 66 -4.22 -8.50 -10.34
N TYR A 67 -5.20 -7.98 -11.08
CA TYR A 67 -6.62 -7.97 -10.67
C TYR A 67 -7.19 -9.40 -10.55
N GLN A 68 -6.71 -10.36 -11.35
CA GLN A 68 -7.29 -11.70 -11.47
C GLN A 68 -7.07 -12.57 -10.22
N LEU A 69 -5.94 -12.41 -9.51
CA LEU A 69 -5.69 -13.13 -8.25
C LEU A 69 -6.64 -12.69 -7.14
N ASP A 70 -7.00 -11.41 -7.12
CA ASP A 70 -7.95 -10.86 -6.13
C ASP A 70 -9.41 -11.20 -6.46
N VAL A 71 -9.79 -11.56 -7.69
CA VAL A 71 -11.17 -12.00 -7.99
C VAL A 71 -11.47 -13.38 -7.37
N GLY A 72 -10.47 -14.28 -7.30
CA GLY A 72 -10.58 -15.57 -6.64
C GLY A 72 -10.67 -15.47 -5.11
N GLU A 73 -9.89 -14.57 -4.48
CA GLU A 73 -9.99 -14.27 -3.04
C GLU A 73 -11.15 -13.33 -2.69
N ASN A 74 -11.69 -12.55 -3.65
CA ASN A 74 -12.80 -11.60 -3.43
C ASN A 74 -14.13 -12.24 -3.08
N ARG A 75 -14.32 -13.55 -3.31
CA ARG A 75 -15.49 -14.23 -2.72
C ARG A 75 -15.49 -14.14 -1.19
N HIS A 76 -14.35 -13.90 -0.56
CA HIS A 76 -14.20 -13.78 0.89
C HIS A 76 -14.05 -12.33 1.37
N THR A 77 -13.56 -11.41 0.54
CA THR A 77 -13.58 -9.97 0.83
C THR A 77 -14.84 -9.38 0.22
N PHE A 78 -15.88 -9.16 1.03
CA PHE A 78 -17.19 -8.60 0.63
C PHE A 78 -17.14 -7.15 0.09
N ILE A 79 -16.22 -6.85 -0.84
CA ILE A 79 -15.96 -5.56 -1.44
C ILE A 79 -16.21 -5.71 -2.95
N SER A 80 -17.05 -4.86 -3.54
CA SER A 80 -17.26 -4.90 -4.99
C SER A 80 -15.99 -4.49 -5.73
N GLN A 81 -15.78 -5.01 -6.94
CA GLN A 81 -14.62 -4.66 -7.77
C GLN A 81 -14.52 -3.13 -7.99
N ALA A 82 -15.65 -2.45 -8.23
CA ALA A 82 -15.68 -0.99 -8.35
C ALA A 82 -15.25 -0.27 -7.06
N SER A 83 -15.48 -0.87 -5.89
CA SER A 83 -14.99 -0.34 -4.62
C SER A 83 -13.49 -0.58 -4.45
N VAL A 84 -12.98 -1.75 -4.85
CA VAL A 84 -11.54 -2.04 -4.89
C VAL A 84 -10.80 -1.05 -5.80
N SER A 85 -11.33 -0.79 -7.00
CA SER A 85 -10.74 0.18 -7.94
C SER A 85 -10.61 1.58 -7.34
N ARG A 86 -11.70 2.09 -6.73
CA ARG A 86 -11.70 3.40 -6.06
C ARG A 86 -10.71 3.45 -4.89
N VAL A 87 -10.61 2.37 -4.13
CA VAL A 87 -9.65 2.26 -3.02
C VAL A 87 -8.21 2.30 -3.54
N ILE A 88 -7.89 1.59 -4.62
CA ILE A 88 -6.55 1.60 -5.20
C ILE A 88 -6.19 3.01 -5.67
N GLU A 89 -7.10 3.67 -6.37
CA GLU A 89 -6.92 5.04 -6.83
C GLU A 89 -6.69 6.01 -5.65
N GLU A 90 -7.55 5.96 -4.63
CA GLU A 90 -7.45 6.81 -3.45
C GLU A 90 -6.12 6.62 -2.70
N VAL A 91 -5.72 5.37 -2.46
CA VAL A 91 -4.45 5.05 -1.78
C VAL A 91 -3.25 5.45 -2.65
N THR A 92 -3.32 5.24 -3.97
CA THR A 92 -2.25 5.64 -4.89
C THR A 92 -2.05 7.15 -4.85
N ASN A 93 -3.13 7.92 -4.96
CA ASN A 93 -3.09 9.38 -4.90
C ASN A 93 -2.55 9.90 -3.55
N ALA A 94 -2.88 9.21 -2.45
CA ALA A 94 -2.34 9.57 -1.15
C ALA A 94 -0.83 9.29 -1.03
N ILE A 95 -0.33 8.16 -1.55
CA ILE A 95 1.10 7.82 -1.53
C ILE A 95 1.92 8.71 -2.47
N THR A 96 1.35 9.09 -3.62
CA THR A 96 2.01 9.97 -4.59
C THR A 96 1.86 11.46 -4.26
N ASN A 97 1.21 11.81 -3.15
CA ASN A 97 1.16 13.19 -2.68
C ASN A 97 2.60 13.73 -2.53
N PRO A 98 2.95 14.89 -3.11
CA PRO A 98 4.31 15.43 -3.06
C PRO A 98 4.89 15.56 -1.65
N ALA A 99 4.05 15.84 -0.65
CA ALA A 99 4.46 15.92 0.74
C ALA A 99 4.99 14.58 1.28
N ILE A 100 4.53 13.45 0.73
CA ILE A 100 5.00 12.10 1.06
C ILE A 100 6.06 11.64 0.07
N PHE A 101 5.75 11.63 -1.23
CA PHE A 101 6.57 11.03 -2.28
C PHE A 101 8.00 11.56 -2.28
N ASN A 102 8.17 12.88 -2.15
CA ASN A 102 9.49 13.53 -2.18
C ASN A 102 10.36 13.20 -0.95
N GLN A 103 9.80 12.63 0.12
CA GLN A 103 10.58 12.15 1.25
C GLN A 103 11.31 10.82 0.95
N PHE A 104 10.77 10.01 0.02
CA PHE A 104 11.26 8.66 -0.26
C PHE A 104 11.89 8.53 -1.65
N VAL A 105 11.46 9.34 -2.61
CA VAL A 105 11.93 9.28 -3.99
C VAL A 105 12.57 10.62 -4.35
N LYS A 106 13.87 10.60 -4.60
CA LYS A 106 14.63 11.73 -5.14
C LYS A 106 15.24 11.33 -6.47
N PHE A 107 14.88 12.05 -7.53
CA PHE A 107 15.57 11.95 -8.80
C PHE A 107 16.71 12.96 -8.86
N PRO A 108 17.83 12.63 -9.55
CA PRO A 108 18.91 13.58 -9.77
C PRO A 108 18.39 14.74 -10.63
N ASN A 109 18.67 15.97 -10.20
CA ASN A 109 18.19 17.19 -10.88
C ASN A 109 19.29 17.90 -11.68
N ASN A 110 20.52 17.38 -11.66
CA ASN A 110 21.64 17.90 -12.43
C ASN A 110 22.65 16.80 -12.78
N PHE A 111 23.59 17.11 -13.68
CA PHE A 111 24.59 16.15 -14.17
C PHE A 111 25.52 15.63 -13.06
N ASN A 112 25.83 16.44 -12.05
CA ASN A 112 26.69 16.00 -10.94
C ASN A 112 25.96 14.97 -10.07
N GLU A 113 24.72 15.25 -9.66
CA GLU A 113 23.89 14.29 -8.91
C GLU A 113 23.66 12.99 -9.70
N LEU A 114 23.54 13.08 -11.02
CA LEU A 114 23.39 11.91 -11.89
C LEU A 114 24.67 11.06 -11.91
N ASP A 115 25.84 11.70 -12.03
CA ASP A 115 27.13 11.00 -12.03
C ASP A 115 27.43 10.36 -10.67
N ASP A 116 27.07 11.03 -9.57
CA ASP A 116 27.16 10.50 -8.21
C ASP A 116 26.32 9.23 -8.05
N VAL A 117 25.07 9.23 -8.53
CA VAL A 117 24.18 8.06 -8.48
C VAL A 117 24.75 6.91 -9.32
N ARG A 118 25.27 7.21 -10.52
CA ARG A 118 25.86 6.22 -11.42
C ARG A 118 27.11 5.57 -10.82
N THR A 119 28.02 6.39 -10.30
CA THR A 119 29.28 5.95 -9.69
C THR A 119 29.01 5.18 -8.40
N GLY A 120 28.06 5.64 -7.58
CA GLY A 120 27.64 4.96 -6.36
C GLY A 120 27.04 3.57 -6.65
N PHE A 121 26.20 3.45 -7.68
CA PHE A 121 25.67 2.16 -8.11
C PHE A 121 26.80 1.22 -8.57
N PHE A 122 27.68 1.68 -9.45
CA PHE A 122 28.77 0.85 -9.99
C PHE A 122 29.73 0.38 -8.90
N SER A 123 30.07 1.25 -7.94
CA SER A 123 30.99 0.91 -6.85
C SER A 123 30.41 -0.12 -5.87
N LYS A 124 29.08 -0.11 -5.66
CA LYS A 124 28.41 -1.01 -4.72
C LYS A 124 28.22 -2.44 -5.25
N TYR A 125 28.08 -2.60 -6.56
CA TYR A 125 27.76 -3.89 -7.21
C TYR A 125 28.89 -4.41 -8.12
N LYS A 126 30.12 -3.95 -7.89
CA LYS A 126 31.33 -4.51 -8.49
C LYS A 126 31.79 -5.72 -7.69
#